data_AF-A0A2N1MEU4-F1
#
_entry.id   AF-A0A2N1MEU4-F1
#
_cell.length_a   1.000
_cell.length_b   1.000
_cell.length_c   1.000
_cell.angle_alpha   90.00
_cell.angle_beta   90.00
_cell.angle_gamma   90.00
#
_symmetry.space_group_name_H-M   'P 1'
#
loop_
_entity.id
_entity.type
_entity.pdbx_description
1 polymer ?
#
loop_
_entity_poly.entity_id
_entity_poly.type
_entity_poly.pdbx_seq_one_letter_code
_entity_poly.pdbx_strand_id
1 'polypeptide(L)'
;MNYVMISMIQLPLLKTKHSFIFSFSEKDIKSAIISNINIKDTGNALNYGVFRGPYFGNDIIISARNESVNYKTIRCMKFYYEKKIRDTEDSVLIEDYEVHQITKG
;
A
#
# COMPACT_ATOMS: atom_id res chain seq x y z
N MET A 1 7.11 15.62 -2.87
CA MET A 1 6.51 15.31 -1.54
C MET A 1 5.38 14.35 -1.86
N ASN A 2 5.64 13.05 -1.71
CA ASN A 2 4.85 12.02 -2.40
C ASN A 2 3.95 11.38 -1.35
N TYR A 3 2.66 11.71 -1.39
CA TYR A 3 1.66 11.10 -0.55
C TYR A 3 1.35 9.71 -1.11
N VAL A 4 1.58 8.67 -0.32
CA VAL A 4 1.11 7.32 -0.63
C VAL A 4 -0.15 7.10 0.21
N MET A 5 -1.30 7.50 -0.33
CA MET A 5 -2.59 7.20 0.28
C MET A 5 -2.92 5.75 -0.08
N ILE A 6 -3.11 4.90 0.93
CA ILE A 6 -3.41 3.48 0.70
C ILE A 6 -4.85 3.22 1.15
N SER A 7 -5.76 3.07 0.20
CA SER A 7 -7.17 2.76 0.53
C SER A 7 -7.40 1.25 0.52
N MET A 8 -7.82 0.68 1.66
CA MET A 8 -8.40 -0.66 1.72
C MET A 8 -9.90 -0.61 1.92
N ILE A 9 -10.62 -1.39 1.12
CA ILE A 9 -11.97 -1.82 1.45
C ILE A 9 -11.84 -3.18 2.13
N GLN A 10 -11.87 -3.20 3.47
CA GLN A 10 -11.87 -4.43 4.27
C GLN A 10 -13.16 -5.22 3.98
N LEU A 11 -13.07 -6.53 3.64
CA LEU A 11 -14.09 -7.61 3.73
C LEU A 11 -13.59 -8.87 2.95
N PRO A 12 -14.14 -10.10 3.12
CA PRO A 12 -13.43 -11.39 2.94
C PRO A 12 -12.80 -11.62 1.56
N LEU A 13 -11.82 -12.54 1.47
CA LEU A 13 -10.98 -12.93 0.30
C LEU A 13 -11.56 -12.63 -1.11
N LEU A 14 -12.86 -12.86 -1.34
CA LEU A 14 -13.55 -12.51 -2.58
C LEU A 14 -13.55 -11.02 -2.95
N LYS A 15 -13.28 -10.10 -2.01
CA LYS A 15 -13.22 -8.65 -2.23
C LYS A 15 -11.81 -8.10 -2.38
N THR A 16 -10.75 -8.86 -2.06
CA THR A 16 -9.38 -8.39 -2.33
C THR A 16 -9.11 -8.23 -3.81
N LYS A 17 -9.89 -8.86 -4.71
CA LYS A 17 -9.90 -8.62 -6.16
C LYS A 17 -10.17 -7.16 -6.58
N HIS A 18 -10.71 -6.36 -5.67
CA HIS A 18 -10.93 -4.93 -5.87
C HIS A 18 -9.89 -4.07 -5.14
N SER A 19 -8.83 -4.70 -4.60
CA SER A 19 -7.71 -3.97 -4.02
C SER A 19 -6.96 -3.24 -5.12
N PHE A 20 -6.60 -2.00 -4.84
CA PHE A 20 -5.73 -1.20 -5.67
C PHE A 20 -4.78 -0.41 -4.79
N ILE A 21 -3.59 -0.16 -5.32
CA ILE A 21 -2.64 0.78 -4.76
C ILE A 21 -2.54 1.97 -5.69
N PHE A 22 -2.27 3.14 -5.14
CA PHE A 22 -2.05 4.33 -5.93
C PHE A 22 -1.03 5.26 -5.30
N SER A 23 -0.58 6.19 -6.12
CA SER A 23 0.39 7.20 -5.75
C SER A 23 0.20 8.42 -6.63
N PHE A 24 0.69 9.57 -6.17
CA PHE A 24 0.82 10.77 -6.96
C PHE A 24 2.29 11.18 -6.96
N SER A 25 2.83 11.51 -8.14
CA SER A 25 4.17 12.09 -8.26
C SER A 25 4.19 13.57 -7.86
N GLU A 26 3.03 14.24 -7.96
CA GLU A 26 2.84 15.64 -7.59
C GLU A 26 1.54 15.84 -6.80
N LYS A 27 1.21 17.08 -6.43
CA LYS A 27 -0.08 17.43 -5.81
C LYS A 27 -1.22 17.51 -6.85
N ASP A 28 -1.11 16.79 -7.97
CA ASP A 28 -2.12 16.74 -9.04
C ASP A 28 -2.75 15.35 -9.12
N ILE A 29 -4.07 15.28 -9.03
CA ILE A 29 -4.86 14.06 -9.22
C ILE A 29 -4.64 13.43 -10.59
N LYS A 30 -4.32 14.21 -11.62
CA LYS A 30 -4.05 13.69 -12.97
C LYS A 30 -2.75 12.91 -13.04
N SER A 31 -1.84 13.13 -12.08
CA SER A 31 -0.60 12.37 -11.93
C SER A 31 -0.80 11.03 -11.23
N ALA A 32 -2.04 10.67 -10.88
CA ALA A 32 -2.35 9.43 -10.18
C ALA A 32 -1.95 8.20 -11.00
N ILE A 33 -1.08 7.39 -10.42
CA ILE A 33 -0.87 6.03 -10.89
C ILE A 33 -1.78 5.15 -10.06
N ILE A 34 -2.77 4.52 -10.70
CA ILE A 34 -3.62 3.50 -10.08
C ILE A 34 -3.20 2.13 -10.63
N SER A 35 -2.97 1.21 -9.71
CA SER A 35 -2.50 -0.15 -9.96
C SER A 35 -3.41 -1.14 -9.26
N ASN A 36 -4.13 -1.97 -10.02
CA ASN A 36 -5.03 -2.97 -9.45
C ASN A 36 -4.27 -4.25 -9.08
N ILE A 37 -4.79 -5.02 -8.13
CA ILE A 37 -4.24 -6.35 -7.84
C ILE A 37 -4.43 -7.26 -9.06
N ASN A 38 -3.44 -8.10 -9.35
CA ASN A 38 -3.61 -9.17 -10.31
C ASN A 38 -4.57 -10.23 -9.74
N ILE A 39 -5.56 -10.65 -10.54
CA ILE A 39 -6.59 -11.61 -10.10
C ILE A 39 -5.97 -12.92 -9.56
N LYS A 40 -4.83 -13.33 -10.14
CA LYS A 40 -4.07 -14.53 -9.74
C LYS A 40 -3.43 -14.41 -8.36
N ASP A 41 -3.23 -13.19 -7.87
CA ASP A 41 -2.48 -12.88 -6.65
C ASP A 41 -3.37 -12.33 -5.52
N THR A 42 -4.70 -12.44 -5.66
CA THR A 42 -5.68 -11.92 -4.70
C THR A 42 -5.53 -12.45 -3.26
N GLY A 43 -4.98 -13.65 -3.09
CA GLY A 43 -4.65 -14.23 -1.78
C GLY A 43 -3.40 -13.62 -1.13
N ASN A 44 -2.54 -12.97 -1.91
CA ASN A 44 -1.31 -12.31 -1.44
C ASN A 44 -1.49 -10.79 -1.30
N ALA A 45 -2.68 -10.26 -1.63
CA ALA A 45 -2.94 -8.82 -1.59
C ALA A 45 -2.70 -8.20 -0.19
N LEU A 46 -2.87 -9.00 0.87
CA LEU A 46 -2.75 -8.57 2.26
C LEU A 46 -2.01 -9.58 3.13
N ASN A 47 -1.03 -9.10 3.86
CA ASN A 47 -0.37 -9.83 4.94
C ASN A 47 -0.15 -8.86 6.12
N TYR A 48 -0.15 -9.36 7.34
CA TYR A 48 0.15 -8.58 8.53
C TYR A 48 0.93 -9.45 9.52
N GLY A 49 1.88 -8.86 10.24
CA GLY A 49 2.67 -9.57 11.25
C GLY A 49 3.14 -8.61 12.33
N VAL A 50 3.44 -9.11 13.52
CA VAL A 50 3.74 -8.24 14.69
C VAL A 50 4.92 -7.27 14.47
N PHE A 51 5.91 -7.68 13.68
CA PHE A 51 7.08 -6.84 13.32
C PHE A 51 6.91 -6.06 12.02
N ARG A 52 5.74 -6.14 11.39
CA ARG A 52 5.49 -5.75 10.00
C ARG A 52 4.21 -4.91 9.95
N GLY A 53 4.27 -3.72 9.36
CA GLY A 53 3.06 -2.92 9.13
C GLY A 53 2.05 -3.62 8.21
N PRO A 54 0.99 -2.93 7.78
CA PRO A 54 0.14 -3.47 6.72
C PRO A 54 0.99 -3.76 5.47
N TYR A 55 1.01 -5.03 5.02
CA TYR A 55 1.65 -5.42 3.76
C TYR A 55 0.60 -5.44 2.66
N PHE A 56 0.81 -4.60 1.65
CA PHE A 56 0.03 -4.64 0.41
C PHE A 56 0.77 -5.53 -0.58
N GLY A 57 0.75 -6.82 -0.26
CA GLY A 57 1.33 -7.86 -1.10
C GLY A 57 2.75 -7.57 -1.58
N ASN A 58 3.71 -7.39 -0.67
CA ASN A 58 5.12 -7.05 -0.98
C ASN A 58 5.35 -5.84 -1.91
N ASP A 59 4.32 -5.21 -2.49
CA ASP A 59 4.38 -4.05 -3.36
C ASP A 59 4.43 -2.75 -2.54
N ILE A 60 3.83 -2.74 -1.34
CA ILE A 60 4.06 -1.70 -0.34
C ILE A 60 4.44 -2.36 0.98
N ILE A 61 5.63 -2.01 1.46
CA ILE A 61 6.16 -2.44 2.76
C ILE A 61 6.39 -1.20 3.61
N ILE A 62 5.65 -1.12 4.71
CA ILE A 62 5.82 -0.11 5.75
C ILE A 62 6.49 -0.79 6.95
N SER A 63 7.61 -0.24 7.41
CA SER A 63 8.45 -0.87 8.43
C SER A 63 8.87 0.08 9.55
N ALA A 64 9.06 -0.54 10.71
CA ALA A 64 9.50 0.06 11.96
C ALA A 64 10.70 -0.76 12.48
N ARG A 65 11.53 -0.16 13.34
CA ARG A 65 12.69 -0.87 13.91
C ARG A 65 12.27 -1.98 14.88
N ASN A 66 11.16 -1.78 15.59
CA ASN A 66 10.53 -2.73 16.49
C ASN A 66 9.05 -2.34 16.69
N GLU A 67 8.30 -3.19 17.40
CA GLU A 67 6.86 -3.03 17.69
C GLU A 67 6.51 -1.82 18.56
N SER A 68 7.49 -1.23 19.25
CA SER A 68 7.29 -0.10 20.17
C SER A 68 7.55 1.26 19.52
N VAL A 69 7.86 1.31 18.23
CA VAL A 69 8.14 2.56 17.51
C VAL A 69 7.26 2.70 16.27
N ASN A 70 6.91 3.94 15.95
CA ASN A 70 6.14 4.27 14.75
C ASN A 70 6.87 3.78 13.49
N TYR A 71 6.07 3.44 12.47
CA TYR A 71 6.59 3.18 11.14
C TYR A 71 7.26 4.42 10.57
N LYS A 72 8.50 4.26 10.09
CA LYS A 72 9.32 5.39 9.61
C LYS A 72 9.74 5.25 8.15
N THR A 73 9.69 4.05 7.59
CA THR A 73 10.17 3.78 6.25
C THR A 73 9.12 3.08 5.42
N ILE A 74 9.00 3.51 4.16
CA ILE A 74 8.19 2.86 3.13
C ILE A 74 9.10 2.42 1.99
N ARG A 75 8.85 1.22 1.47
CA ARG A 75 9.44 0.72 0.24
C ARG A 75 8.33 0.29 -0.70
N CYS A 76 8.41 0.73 -1.96
CA CYS A 76 7.47 0.35 -3.00
C CYS A 76 8.16 -0.53 -4.04
N MET A 77 7.57 -1.68 -4.35
CA MET A 77 8.04 -2.63 -5.36
C MET A 77 6.85 -3.05 -6.23
N LYS A 78 7.08 -3.88 -7.24
CA LYS A 78 6.00 -4.46 -8.05
C LYS A 78 6.14 -5.97 -8.11
N PHE A 79 5.24 -6.67 -7.42
CA PHE A 79 5.13 -8.14 -7.43
C PHE A 79 3.72 -8.57 -7.84
N TYR A 80 2.68 -8.10 -7.16
CA TYR A 80 1.30 -8.57 -7.34
C TYR A 80 0.34 -7.54 -7.95
N TYR A 81 0.65 -6.25 -7.88
CA TYR A 81 -0.18 -5.22 -8.52
C TYR A 81 0.31 -4.94 -9.95
N GLU A 82 -0.57 -4.48 -10.84
CA GLU A 82 -0.31 -4.42 -12.30
C GLU A 82 0.85 -3.48 -12.69
N LYS A 83 1.01 -2.36 -11.97
CA LYS A 83 1.93 -1.26 -12.26
C LYS A 83 2.80 -0.91 -11.06
N LYS A 84 4.01 -0.42 -11.33
CA LYS A 84 4.83 0.29 -10.33
C LYS A 84 4.14 1.60 -9.98
N ILE A 85 4.07 1.92 -8.68
CA ILE A 85 3.55 3.21 -8.18
C ILE A 85 4.68 4.20 -7.82
N ARG A 86 5.95 3.81 -8.00
CA ARG A 86 7.12 4.67 -7.87
C ARG A 86 8.17 4.24 -8.88
N ASP A 87 8.96 5.20 -9.35
CA ASP A 87 10.05 4.94 -10.29
C ASP A 87 11.21 4.16 -9.64
N THR A 88 11.48 4.46 -8.35
CA THR A 88 12.53 3.81 -7.57
C THR A 88 11.96 2.85 -6.53
N GLU A 89 12.70 1.77 -6.28
CA GLU A 89 12.40 0.78 -5.23
C GLU A 89 13.17 1.07 -3.93
N ASP A 90 13.75 2.26 -3.82
CA ASP A 90 14.47 2.72 -2.63
C ASP A 90 13.51 2.93 -1.47
N SER A 91 14.03 2.73 -0.26
CA SER A 91 13.28 3.05 0.95
C SER A 91 13.34 4.56 1.19
N VAL A 92 12.18 5.15 1.52
CA VAL A 92 12.09 6.56 1.87
C VAL A 92 11.47 6.75 3.24
N LEU A 93 11.73 7.90 3.86
CA LEU A 93 11.13 8.26 5.14
C LEU A 93 9.66 8.66 4.95
N ILE A 94 8.82 8.19 5.87
CA ILE A 94 7.42 8.58 5.98
C ILE A 94 7.33 9.73 6.98
N GLU A 95 6.66 10.81 6.60
CA GLU A 95 6.34 11.91 7.53
C GLU A 95 5.11 11.57 8.37
N ASP A 96 4.06 11.04 7.73
CA ASP A 96 2.81 10.63 8.37
C ASP A 96 2.09 9.53 7.58
N TYR A 97 1.18 8.80 8.22
CA TYR A 97 0.30 7.82 7.59
C TYR A 97 -1.08 7.80 8.25
N GLU A 98 -2.13 7.63 7.44
CA GLU A 98 -3.50 7.52 7.91
C GLU A 98 -4.14 6.23 7.41
N VAL A 99 -4.99 5.62 8.24
CA VAL A 99 -5.78 4.43 7.90
C VAL A 99 -7.25 4.76 8.04
N HIS A 100 -7.98 4.68 6.95
CA HIS A 100 -9.41 4.98 6.89
C HIS A 100 -10.20 3.71 6.59
N GLN A 101 -11.24 3.43 7.38
CA GLN A 101 -12.20 2.36 7.10
C GLN A 101 -13.50 2.97 6.58
N ILE A 102 -13.88 2.60 5.36
CA ILE A 102 -15.17 3.00 4.77
C ILE A 102 -16.20 1.93 5.11
N THR A 103 -17.24 2.29 5.87
CA THR A 103 -18.38 1.43 6.16
C THR A 103 -19.53 1.73 5.18
N LYS A 104 -20.32 0.71 4.84
CA LYS A 104 -21.63 0.97 4.24
C LYS A 104 -22.55 1.46 5.36
N GLY A 105 -23.21 2.59 5.13
CA GLY A 105 -24.35 3.04 5.94
C GLY A 105 -25.56 2.14 5.75
#